data_AF-A0A7W4VW91-F1
#
_entry.id   AF-A0A7W4VW91-F1
#
_cell.length_a   1.000
_cell.length_b   1.000
_cell.length_c   1.000
_cell.angle_alpha   90.00
_cell.angle_beta   90.00
_cell.angle_gamma   90.00
#
_symmetry.space_group_name_H-M   'P 1'
#
loop_
_entity.id
_entity.type
_entity.pdbx_description
1 polymer ?
#
loop_
_entity_poly.entity_id
_entity_poly.type
_entity_poly.pdbx_seq_one_letter_code
_entity_poly.pdbx_strand_id
1 'polypeptide(L)'
;MPRSAQDDLAEALRLYARVARTGTRSSSVLDRLTVASPTRVRRLLHLLRRLGLLQTHNGVLTLPALGAGDRPTPLDQLDVGTRERLTAFQEYWRDWQPPEENPGALHGARGYWWHWWTVVRDWPTHEPLRMDAVMPADDAYLAQDWLEYIDRDLLADLLGSGRMTVRLIVSERVGGTPYQALVDLLHAHGTQVRLLDAPSWYTVYADRYVVAPESAADLFNGVSHLTEDPITARAHAQLFTRQWQAAAAWRRQRLDDRAHLIALLREGLHDHEIADRLGTTDRTVRRHVADLMNRTGARTRYQLGTRIGGSSLSTPLDAG
;
A
#
# COMPACT_ATOMS: atom_id res chain seq x y z
N MET A 1 -4.04 -2.27 21.61
CA MET A 1 -5.28 -3.09 21.58
C MET A 1 -4.88 -4.53 21.28
N PRO A 2 -5.50 -5.56 21.86
CA PRO A 2 -5.18 -6.95 21.54
C PRO A 2 -5.53 -7.28 20.08
N ARG A 3 -4.73 -8.14 19.45
CA ARG A 3 -4.79 -8.55 18.03
C ARG A 3 -6.19 -8.95 17.54
N SER A 4 -6.99 -9.57 18.40
CA SER A 4 -8.39 -9.95 18.10
C SER A 4 -9.35 -8.77 17.89
N ALA A 5 -9.08 -7.61 18.49
CA ALA A 5 -9.91 -6.41 18.34
C ALA A 5 -9.63 -5.67 17.02
N GLN A 6 -8.40 -5.79 16.50
CA GLN A 6 -8.03 -5.25 15.19
C GLN A 6 -8.63 -6.09 14.05
N ASP A 7 -8.61 -7.42 14.20
CA ASP A 7 -9.23 -8.35 13.24
C ASP A 7 -10.76 -8.14 13.17
N ASP A 8 -11.42 -8.02 14.33
CA ASP A 8 -12.87 -7.75 14.41
C ASP A 8 -13.21 -6.36 13.82
N LEU A 9 -12.33 -5.36 13.91
CA LEU A 9 -12.58 -4.04 13.33
C LEU A 9 -12.43 -4.04 11.80
N ALA A 10 -11.37 -4.66 11.27
CA ALA A 10 -11.15 -4.80 9.83
C ALA A 10 -12.28 -5.60 9.16
N GLU A 11 -12.78 -6.64 9.83
CA GLU A 11 -13.94 -7.42 9.37
C GLU A 11 -15.24 -6.59 9.42
N ALA A 12 -15.43 -5.77 10.46
CA ALA A 12 -16.57 -4.86 10.57
C ALA A 12 -16.58 -3.81 9.45
N LEU A 13 -15.44 -3.22 9.11
CA LEU A 13 -15.33 -2.23 8.03
C LEU A 13 -15.58 -2.85 6.65
N ARG A 14 -15.14 -4.10 6.42
CA ARG A 14 -15.49 -4.85 5.20
C ARG A 14 -17.00 -5.11 5.09
N LEU A 15 -17.65 -5.42 6.21
CA LEU A 15 -19.11 -5.56 6.28
C LEU A 15 -19.82 -4.24 5.97
N TYR A 16 -19.34 -3.12 6.51
CA TYR A 16 -19.84 -1.78 6.23
C TYR A 16 -19.76 -1.43 4.74
N ALA A 17 -18.59 -1.59 4.11
CA ALA A 17 -18.40 -1.29 2.70
C ALA A 17 -19.28 -2.13 1.77
N ARG A 18 -19.69 -3.33 2.21
CA ARG A 18 -20.61 -4.20 1.46
C ARG A 18 -22.07 -3.79 1.64
N VAL A 19 -22.47 -3.36 2.84
CA VAL A 19 -23.81 -2.78 3.11
C VAL A 19 -24.03 -1.52 2.26
N ALA A 20 -23.03 -0.63 2.22
CA ALA A 20 -23.07 0.60 1.42
C ALA A 20 -23.22 0.31 -0.09
N ARG A 21 -22.41 -0.60 -0.64
CA ARG A 21 -22.45 -0.96 -2.08
C ARG A 21 -23.74 -1.61 -2.55
N THR A 22 -24.35 -2.44 -1.71
CA THR A 22 -25.51 -3.26 -2.12
C THR A 22 -26.85 -2.59 -1.82
N GLY A 23 -26.84 -1.48 -1.06
CA GLY A 23 -28.05 -0.86 -0.54
C GLY A 23 -28.86 -1.78 0.37
N THR A 24 -28.27 -2.87 0.88
CA THR A 24 -28.96 -3.90 1.65
C THR A 24 -29.36 -3.35 3.02
N ARG A 25 -30.66 -3.13 3.20
CA ARG A 25 -31.23 -2.43 4.36
C ARG A 25 -31.71 -3.34 5.49
N SER A 26 -31.57 -4.67 5.35
CA SER A 26 -32.08 -5.66 6.32
C SER A 26 -30.98 -6.54 6.93
N SER A 27 -31.00 -6.67 8.25
CA SER A 27 -30.04 -7.51 9.00
C SER A 27 -30.14 -9.00 8.66
N SER A 28 -31.32 -9.50 8.29
CA SER A 28 -31.56 -10.93 7.96
C SER A 28 -31.01 -11.36 6.59
N VAL A 29 -30.56 -10.39 5.78
CA VAL A 29 -29.87 -10.64 4.50
C VAL A 29 -28.35 -10.63 4.71
N LEU A 30 -27.84 -9.91 5.71
CA LEU A 30 -26.41 -9.86 6.04
C LEU A 30 -25.87 -11.18 6.63
N ASP A 31 -26.71 -11.91 7.37
CA ASP A 31 -26.41 -13.26 7.87
C ASP A 31 -26.18 -14.28 6.73
N ARG A 32 -26.64 -13.99 5.50
CA ARG A 32 -26.48 -14.86 4.31
C ARG A 32 -25.36 -14.43 3.36
N LEU A 33 -24.80 -13.23 3.56
CA LEU A 33 -23.81 -12.60 2.67
C LEU A 33 -22.38 -12.64 3.20
N THR A 34 -22.18 -13.25 4.37
CA THR A 34 -20.87 -13.44 5.01
C THR A 34 -20.70 -14.91 5.39
N VAL A 35 -19.46 -15.42 5.30
CA VAL A 35 -19.09 -16.78 5.74
C VAL A 35 -19.01 -16.86 7.28
N ALA A 36 -19.24 -15.74 7.98
CA ALA A 36 -19.15 -15.59 9.42
C ALA A 36 -20.42 -16.09 10.14
N SER A 37 -20.27 -16.53 11.39
CA SER A 37 -21.42 -16.98 12.19
C SER A 37 -22.37 -15.81 12.53
N PRO A 38 -23.68 -16.03 12.69
CA PRO A 38 -24.66 -14.98 13.01
C PRO A 38 -24.33 -14.19 14.28
N THR A 39 -23.70 -14.84 15.26
CA THR A 39 -23.24 -14.20 16.49
C THR A 39 -22.08 -13.24 16.24
N ARG A 40 -21.19 -13.57 15.29
CA ARG A 40 -20.07 -12.72 14.89
C ARG A 40 -20.54 -11.52 14.08
N VAL A 41 -21.45 -11.71 13.11
CA VAL A 41 -22.07 -10.62 12.36
C VAL A 41 -22.76 -9.61 13.28
N ARG A 42 -23.53 -10.08 14.28
CA ARG A 42 -24.13 -9.20 15.30
C ARG A 42 -23.09 -8.39 16.08
N ARG A 43 -21.94 -8.99 16.41
CA ARG A 43 -20.85 -8.32 17.13
C ARG A 43 -20.22 -7.20 16.28
N LEU A 44 -19.98 -7.48 14.99
CA LEU A 44 -19.44 -6.51 14.04
C LEU A 44 -20.43 -5.35 13.79
N LEU A 45 -21.72 -5.64 13.61
CA LEU A 45 -22.76 -4.61 13.47
C LEU A 45 -22.90 -3.76 14.74
N HIS A 46 -22.76 -4.37 15.92
CA HIS A 46 -22.75 -3.65 17.18
C HIS A 46 -21.51 -2.73 17.31
N LEU A 47 -20.35 -3.19 16.85
CA LEU A 47 -19.13 -2.38 16.78
C LEU A 47 -19.32 -1.18 15.84
N LEU A 48 -19.85 -1.38 14.62
CA LEU A 48 -20.15 -0.31 13.67
C LEU A 48 -21.14 0.72 14.22
N ARG A 49 -22.17 0.26 14.98
CA ARG A 49 -23.11 1.17 15.66
C ARG A 49 -22.44 1.97 16.77
N ARG A 50 -21.58 1.35 17.58
CA ARG A 50 -20.80 2.05 18.61
C ARG A 50 -19.87 3.10 18.00
N LEU A 51 -19.34 2.84 16.82
CA LEU A 51 -18.48 3.75 16.08
C LEU A 51 -19.25 4.85 15.35
N GLY A 52 -20.59 4.80 15.34
CA GLY A 52 -21.43 5.77 14.65
C GLY A 52 -21.54 5.56 13.13
N LEU A 53 -20.83 4.57 12.59
CA LEU A 53 -20.81 4.23 11.16
C LEU A 53 -22.14 3.67 10.67
N LEU A 54 -22.93 3.07 11.55
CA LEU A 54 -24.20 2.42 11.19
C LEU A 54 -25.29 2.82 12.19
N GLN A 55 -26.44 3.24 11.70
CA GLN A 55 -27.63 3.47 12.52
C GLN A 55 -28.71 2.43 12.20
N THR A 56 -29.73 2.36 13.05
CA THR A 56 -30.87 1.48 12.81
C THR A 56 -32.15 2.19 13.18
N HIS A 57 -33.02 2.33 12.19
CA HIS A 57 -34.32 2.96 12.32
C HIS A 57 -35.40 1.95 11.92
N ASN A 58 -36.30 1.61 12.85
CA ASN A 58 -37.37 0.62 12.63
C ASN A 58 -36.87 -0.74 12.08
N GLY A 59 -35.70 -1.20 12.55
CA GLY A 59 -35.10 -2.47 12.12
C GLY A 59 -34.37 -2.42 10.78
N VAL A 60 -34.36 -1.26 10.11
CA VAL A 60 -33.63 -1.01 8.87
C VAL A 60 -32.28 -0.36 9.17
N LEU A 61 -31.21 -0.86 8.54
CA LEU A 61 -29.88 -0.26 8.65
C LEU A 61 -29.82 1.02 7.81
N THR A 62 -29.37 2.11 8.42
CA THR A 62 -29.22 3.42 7.78
C THR A 62 -27.80 3.94 7.99
N LEU A 63 -27.19 4.45 6.92
CA LEU A 63 -25.91 5.14 7.00
C LEU A 63 -26.17 6.60 7.41
N PRO A 64 -25.49 7.15 8.43
CA PRO A 64 -25.67 8.55 8.78
C PRO A 64 -25.19 9.45 7.64
N ALA A 65 -26.02 10.42 7.24
CA ALA A 65 -25.60 11.46 6.31
C ALA A 65 -24.51 12.31 6.97
N LEU A 66 -23.38 12.48 6.27
CA LEU A 66 -22.28 13.31 6.75
C LEU A 66 -22.72 14.77 6.86
N GLY A 67 -22.44 15.37 8.02
CA GLY A 67 -22.73 16.77 8.30
C GLY A 67 -22.03 17.68 7.29
N ALA A 68 -22.82 18.30 6.44
CA ALA A 68 -22.40 19.37 5.56
C ALA A 68 -22.07 20.61 6.41
N GLY A 69 -20.79 20.99 6.47
CA GLY A 69 -20.45 22.40 6.63
C GLY A 69 -20.76 23.12 5.32
N ASP A 70 -21.25 24.36 5.39
CA ASP A 70 -21.80 25.17 4.27
C ASP A 70 -20.80 25.58 3.16
N ARG A 71 -19.76 24.78 2.90
CA ARG A 71 -18.94 24.88 1.68
C ARG A 71 -18.94 23.51 0.99
N PRO A 72 -19.28 23.43 -0.31
CA PRO A 72 -19.10 22.20 -1.06
C PRO A 72 -17.63 21.78 -0.97
N THR A 73 -17.40 20.62 -0.40
CA THR A 73 -16.07 20.02 -0.28
C THR A 73 -15.71 19.36 -1.62
N PRO A 74 -14.43 19.23 -1.96
CA PRO A 74 -13.99 18.43 -3.12
C PRO A 74 -14.60 17.00 -3.13
N LEU A 75 -14.95 16.46 -1.96
CA LEU A 75 -15.63 15.16 -1.82
C LEU A 75 -17.02 15.11 -2.44
N ASP A 76 -17.75 16.24 -2.49
CA ASP A 76 -19.13 16.30 -2.97
C ASP A 76 -19.26 16.08 -4.48
N GLN A 77 -18.13 16.15 -5.20
CA GLN A 77 -18.06 15.94 -6.65
C GLN A 77 -17.65 14.50 -7.04
N LEU A 78 -17.24 13.68 -6.08
CA LEU A 78 -16.98 12.26 -6.30
C LEU A 78 -18.30 11.49 -6.37
N ASP A 79 -18.31 10.32 -7.01
CA ASP A 79 -19.51 9.46 -6.94
C ASP A 79 -19.79 9.06 -5.48
N VAL A 80 -21.07 8.84 -5.18
CA VAL A 80 -21.54 8.61 -3.80
C VAL A 80 -20.82 7.42 -3.16
N GLY A 81 -20.56 6.36 -3.92
CA GLY A 81 -19.91 5.15 -3.40
C GLY A 81 -18.44 5.41 -3.03
N THR A 82 -17.70 6.12 -3.87
CA THR A 82 -16.32 6.53 -3.58
C THR A 82 -16.27 7.48 -2.39
N ARG A 83 -17.18 8.45 -2.33
CA ARG A 83 -17.29 9.39 -1.21
C ARG A 83 -17.53 8.69 0.13
N GLU A 84 -18.47 7.75 0.18
CA GLU A 84 -18.76 6.98 1.39
C GLU A 84 -17.58 6.10 1.81
N ARG A 85 -16.91 5.43 0.86
CA ARG A 85 -15.66 4.69 1.11
C ARG A 85 -14.58 5.60 1.68
N LEU A 86 -14.43 6.79 1.11
CA LEU A 86 -13.46 7.78 1.59
C LEU A 86 -13.74 8.15 3.04
N THR A 87 -14.97 8.54 3.35
CA THR A 87 -15.29 8.94 4.71
C THR A 87 -15.08 7.82 5.73
N ALA A 88 -15.51 6.59 5.44
CA ALA A 88 -15.31 5.47 6.36
C ALA A 88 -13.83 5.15 6.60
N PHE A 89 -13.00 5.26 5.55
CA PHE A 89 -11.55 5.11 5.68
C PHE A 89 -10.92 6.24 6.51
N GLN A 90 -11.43 7.47 6.40
CA GLN A 90 -11.00 8.60 7.22
C GLN A 90 -11.26 8.36 8.70
N GLU A 91 -12.45 7.86 9.06
CA GLU A 91 -12.80 7.62 10.47
C GLU A 91 -11.89 6.59 11.14
N TYR A 92 -11.37 5.62 10.37
CA TYR A 92 -10.39 4.65 10.85
C TYR A 92 -9.05 5.29 11.25
N TRP A 93 -8.61 6.32 10.53
CA TRP A 93 -7.36 7.02 10.83
C TRP A 93 -7.54 8.28 11.68
N ARG A 94 -8.78 8.71 11.94
CA ARG A 94 -9.15 9.98 12.59
C ARG A 94 -8.56 10.17 13.99
N ASP A 95 -8.36 9.09 14.74
CA ASP A 95 -7.80 9.18 16.10
C ASP A 95 -6.29 9.46 16.12
N TRP A 96 -5.64 9.54 14.96
CA TRP A 96 -4.27 10.03 14.86
C TRP A 96 -4.29 11.54 14.60
N GLN A 97 -3.57 12.28 15.44
CA GLN A 97 -3.30 13.69 15.25
C GLN A 97 -1.78 13.88 15.18
N PRO A 98 -1.29 14.80 14.33
CA PRO A 98 0.12 15.13 14.36
C PRO A 98 0.49 15.72 15.73
N PRO A 99 1.71 15.47 16.23
CA PRO A 99 2.15 16.06 17.50
C PRO A 99 2.08 17.59 17.44
N GLU A 100 1.58 18.24 18.49
CA GLU A 100 1.48 19.71 18.54
C GLU A 100 2.86 20.38 18.39
N GLU A 101 3.92 19.74 18.88
CA GLU A 101 5.29 20.23 18.84
C GLU A 101 5.91 20.22 17.43
N ASN A 102 5.46 19.30 16.57
CA ASN A 102 5.93 19.20 15.19
C ASN A 102 4.80 18.72 14.25
N PRO A 103 3.95 19.65 13.77
CA PRO A 103 2.79 19.29 12.95
C PRO A 103 3.16 18.69 11.58
N GLY A 104 4.41 18.84 11.13
CA GLY A 104 4.93 18.22 9.90
C GLY A 104 5.47 16.81 10.10
N ALA A 105 5.67 16.35 11.35
CA ALA A 105 6.17 15.01 11.63
C ALA A 105 5.07 13.94 11.49
N LEU A 106 5.37 12.93 10.70
CA LEU A 106 4.54 11.78 10.39
C LEU A 106 5.21 10.55 11.00
N HIS A 107 4.61 10.04 12.08
CA HIS A 107 5.15 8.91 12.83
C HIS A 107 4.63 7.58 12.28
N GLY A 108 5.57 6.78 11.77
CA GLY A 108 5.33 5.44 11.26
C GLY A 108 4.34 5.41 10.08
N ALA A 109 3.87 4.19 9.79
CA ALA A 109 2.92 3.98 8.71
C ALA A 109 1.60 4.74 8.95
N ARG A 110 1.17 4.84 10.20
CA ARG A 110 -0.08 5.53 10.57
C ARG A 110 -0.06 7.01 10.23
N GLY A 111 1.03 7.72 10.56
CA GLY A 111 1.18 9.13 10.20
C GLY A 111 1.29 9.33 8.69
N TYR A 112 2.05 8.47 8.00
CA TYR A 112 2.15 8.50 6.54
C TYR A 112 0.78 8.35 5.84
N TRP A 113 0.00 7.34 6.25
CA TRP A 113 -1.32 7.09 5.65
C TRP A 113 -2.34 8.17 5.95
N TRP A 114 -2.36 8.67 7.18
CA TRP A 114 -3.21 9.81 7.53
C TRP A 114 -2.90 11.04 6.67
N HIS A 115 -1.61 11.30 6.42
CA HIS A 115 -1.19 12.41 5.57
C HIS A 115 -1.59 12.20 4.12
N TRP A 116 -1.23 11.05 3.52
CA TRP A 116 -1.58 10.70 2.15
C TRP A 116 -3.09 10.86 1.93
N TRP A 117 -3.88 10.41 2.90
CA TRP A 117 -5.32 10.55 2.91
C TRP A 117 -5.81 11.99 2.87
N THR A 118 -5.25 12.82 3.76
CA THR A 118 -5.58 14.24 3.86
C THR A 118 -5.30 14.96 2.54
N VAL A 119 -4.17 14.65 1.90
CA VAL A 119 -3.82 15.21 0.58
C VAL A 119 -4.86 14.81 -0.48
N VAL A 120 -5.18 13.53 -0.62
CA VAL A 120 -6.15 13.05 -1.63
C VAL A 120 -7.53 13.70 -1.45
N ARG A 121 -7.99 13.81 -0.20
CA ARG A 121 -9.28 14.41 0.15
C ARG A 121 -9.33 15.91 -0.16
N ASP A 122 -8.31 16.63 0.29
CA ASP A 122 -8.32 18.10 0.27
C ASP A 122 -7.81 18.68 -1.05
N TRP A 123 -7.23 17.85 -1.93
CA TRP A 123 -6.78 18.28 -3.25
C TRP A 123 -7.95 18.90 -4.05
N PRO A 124 -7.74 19.96 -4.84
CA PRO A 124 -8.82 20.53 -5.65
C PRO A 124 -9.34 19.52 -6.68
N THR A 125 -10.66 19.40 -6.86
CA THR A 125 -11.28 18.43 -7.79
C THR A 125 -11.09 18.72 -9.26
N HIS A 126 -10.86 19.99 -9.61
CA HIS A 126 -10.73 20.43 -11.00
C HIS A 126 -9.37 20.11 -11.62
N GLU A 127 -8.43 19.58 -10.83
CA GLU A 127 -7.13 19.12 -11.30
C GLU A 127 -6.79 17.72 -10.74
N PRO A 128 -6.18 16.85 -11.56
CA PRO A 128 -5.66 15.57 -11.07
C PRO A 128 -4.54 15.79 -10.04
N LEU A 129 -4.58 15.05 -8.93
CA LEU A 129 -3.44 14.97 -8.02
C LEU A 129 -2.31 14.19 -8.70
N ARG A 130 -1.18 14.84 -9.01
CA ARG A 130 0.02 14.13 -9.46
C ARG A 130 0.85 13.69 -8.27
N MET A 131 1.15 12.39 -8.20
CA MET A 131 1.98 11.79 -7.16
C MET A 131 3.15 11.04 -7.80
N ASP A 132 4.37 11.44 -7.42
CA ASP A 132 5.61 10.80 -7.83
C ASP A 132 6.26 10.18 -6.58
N ALA A 133 6.34 8.86 -6.53
CA ALA A 133 6.76 8.15 -5.32
C ALA A 133 7.90 7.16 -5.58
N VAL A 134 8.88 7.17 -4.68
CA VAL A 134 9.93 6.17 -4.56
C VAL A 134 9.66 5.39 -3.29
N MET A 135 9.46 4.08 -3.40
CA MET A 135 8.99 3.26 -2.29
C MET A 135 10.15 2.59 -1.54
N PRO A 136 9.98 2.34 -0.23
CA PRO A 136 10.99 1.63 0.56
C PRO A 136 11.32 0.26 -0.04
N ALA A 137 12.58 -0.15 0.14
CA ALA A 137 13.10 -1.44 -0.31
C ALA A 137 13.46 -2.37 0.87
N ASP A 138 13.12 -1.96 2.09
CA ASP A 138 13.41 -2.76 3.28
C ASP A 138 12.48 -3.99 3.38
N ASP A 139 12.97 -5.02 4.06
CA ASP A 139 12.30 -6.32 4.09
C ASP A 139 10.95 -6.27 4.81
N ALA A 140 10.78 -5.40 5.82
CA ALA A 140 9.51 -5.24 6.52
C ALA A 140 8.45 -4.64 5.58
N TYR A 141 8.82 -3.62 4.81
CA TYR A 141 7.94 -3.01 3.81
C TYR A 141 7.53 -3.97 2.70
N LEU A 142 8.49 -4.74 2.17
CA LEU A 142 8.23 -5.67 1.08
C LEU A 142 7.42 -6.90 1.51
N ALA A 143 7.57 -7.35 2.76
CA ALA A 143 6.85 -8.49 3.33
C ALA A 143 5.40 -8.18 3.73
N GLN A 144 5.02 -6.90 3.78
CA GLN A 144 3.68 -6.49 4.20
C GLN A 144 2.64 -6.72 3.09
N ASP A 145 1.52 -7.37 3.41
CA ASP A 145 0.35 -7.40 2.52
C ASP A 145 -0.47 -6.11 2.70
N TRP A 146 -0.07 -5.09 1.95
CA TRP A 146 -0.71 -3.78 1.96
C TRP A 146 -2.18 -3.80 1.51
N LEU A 147 -2.61 -4.84 0.80
CA LEU A 147 -3.99 -4.97 0.35
C LEU A 147 -4.95 -5.39 1.48
N GLU A 148 -4.43 -5.74 2.66
CA GLU A 148 -5.22 -5.88 3.88
C GLU A 148 -5.56 -4.53 4.52
N TYR A 149 -4.74 -3.49 4.26
CA TYR A 149 -4.83 -2.19 4.91
C TYR A 149 -5.45 -1.11 4.03
N ILE A 150 -5.48 -1.33 2.71
CA ILE A 150 -5.98 -0.35 1.74
C ILE A 150 -7.21 -0.90 1.02
N ASP A 151 -8.25 -0.07 0.91
CA ASP A 151 -9.44 -0.39 0.13
C ASP A 151 -9.10 -0.39 -1.38
N ARG A 152 -9.17 -1.59 -1.97
CA ARG A 152 -8.83 -1.83 -3.37
C ARG A 152 -9.76 -1.12 -4.34
N ASP A 153 -11.05 -1.09 -4.02
CA ASP A 153 -12.06 -0.48 -4.87
C ASP A 153 -11.86 1.04 -4.88
N LEU A 154 -11.61 1.61 -3.70
CA LEU A 154 -11.26 3.02 -3.58
C LEU A 154 -10.01 3.40 -4.38
N LEU A 155 -8.92 2.63 -4.29
CA LEU A 155 -7.72 2.88 -5.09
C LEU A 155 -8.02 2.79 -6.59
N ALA A 156 -8.77 1.78 -7.02
CA ALA A 156 -9.18 1.60 -8.39
C ALA A 156 -10.01 2.78 -8.89
N ASP A 157 -10.92 3.31 -8.08
CA ASP A 157 -11.76 4.45 -8.42
C ASP A 157 -10.94 5.75 -8.52
N LEU A 158 -10.04 6.02 -7.57
CA LEU A 158 -9.20 7.22 -7.58
C LEU A 158 -8.26 7.26 -8.80
N LEU A 159 -7.71 6.11 -9.18
CA LEU A 159 -6.84 6.00 -10.35
C LEU A 159 -7.64 5.99 -11.65
N GLY A 160 -8.70 5.18 -11.71
CA GLY A 160 -9.54 4.99 -12.90
C GLY A 160 -10.35 6.23 -13.29
N SER A 161 -10.76 7.05 -12.31
CA SER A 161 -11.42 8.34 -12.56
C SER A 161 -10.45 9.43 -13.03
N GLY A 162 -9.14 9.18 -13.02
CA GLY A 162 -8.12 10.20 -13.29
C GLY A 162 -8.00 11.25 -12.19
N ARG A 163 -8.65 11.03 -11.03
CA ARG A 163 -8.57 11.92 -9.86
C ARG A 163 -7.13 12.02 -9.34
N MET A 164 -6.37 10.94 -9.46
CA MET A 164 -4.97 10.88 -9.12
C MET A 164 -4.18 10.22 -10.25
N THR A 165 -3.00 10.76 -10.54
CA THR A 165 -2.03 10.14 -11.44
C THR A 165 -0.78 9.79 -10.65
N VAL A 166 -0.33 8.55 -10.77
CA VAL A 166 0.78 8.03 -9.96
C VAL A 166 1.91 7.54 -10.85
N ARG A 167 3.13 7.97 -10.54
CA ARG A 167 4.37 7.34 -11.02
C ARG A 167 5.11 6.75 -9.83
N LEU A 168 5.41 5.47 -9.93
CA LEU A 168 5.97 4.68 -8.84
C LEU A 168 7.32 4.09 -9.23
N ILE A 169 8.35 4.36 -8.43
CA ILE A 169 9.62 3.65 -8.47
C ILE A 169 9.64 2.68 -7.30
N VAL A 170 9.81 1.39 -7.59
CA VAL A 170 9.94 0.33 -6.59
C VAL A 170 11.26 -0.41 -6.77
N SER A 171 11.75 -1.03 -5.71
CA SER A 171 12.91 -1.90 -5.78
C SER A 171 12.66 -3.10 -6.68
N GLU A 172 13.71 -3.60 -7.32
CA GLU A 172 13.65 -4.87 -8.05
C GLU A 172 13.44 -6.09 -7.13
N ARG A 173 13.55 -5.91 -5.81
CA ARG A 173 13.31 -6.93 -4.79
C ARG A 173 11.84 -7.22 -4.55
N VAL A 174 10.92 -6.45 -5.15
CA VAL A 174 9.48 -6.65 -4.98
C VAL A 174 8.98 -7.99 -5.55
N GLY A 175 9.70 -8.59 -6.50
CA GLY A 175 9.30 -9.87 -7.10
C GLY A 175 9.18 -10.98 -6.05
N GLY A 176 8.02 -11.64 -6.01
CA GLY A 176 7.71 -12.72 -5.08
C GLY A 176 7.32 -12.28 -3.67
N THR A 177 7.17 -10.97 -3.42
CA THR A 177 6.75 -10.46 -2.10
C THR A 177 5.26 -10.08 -2.09
N PRO A 178 4.60 -10.05 -0.91
CA PRO A 178 3.21 -9.60 -0.81
C PRO A 178 2.96 -8.20 -1.40
N TYR A 179 3.95 -7.30 -1.30
CA TYR A 179 3.86 -5.97 -1.89
C TYR A 179 3.70 -5.98 -3.43
N GLN A 180 4.18 -7.02 -4.13
CA GLN A 180 4.00 -7.15 -5.58
C GLN A 180 2.53 -7.08 -5.99
N ALA A 181 1.63 -7.67 -5.20
CA ALA A 181 0.21 -7.70 -5.52
C ALA A 181 -0.40 -6.28 -5.53
N LEU A 182 0.05 -5.40 -4.63
CA LEU A 182 -0.37 -3.99 -4.63
C LEU A 182 0.20 -3.27 -5.86
N VAL A 183 1.47 -3.48 -6.19
CA VAL A 183 2.09 -2.86 -7.37
C VAL A 183 1.40 -3.30 -8.66
N ASP A 184 1.05 -4.58 -8.78
CA ASP A 184 0.30 -5.12 -9.92
C ASP A 184 -1.09 -4.50 -10.02
N LEU A 185 -1.81 -4.34 -8.90
CA LEU A 185 -3.11 -3.66 -8.87
C LEU A 185 -2.98 -2.20 -9.33
N LEU A 186 -2.05 -1.45 -8.76
CA LEU A 186 -1.80 -0.04 -9.11
C LEU A 186 -1.48 0.08 -10.61
N HIS A 187 -0.62 -0.80 -11.13
CA HIS A 187 -0.24 -0.82 -12.53
C HIS A 187 -1.43 -1.12 -13.45
N ALA A 188 -2.27 -2.09 -13.09
CA ALA A 188 -3.48 -2.43 -13.83
C ALA A 188 -4.48 -1.26 -13.91
N HIS A 189 -4.48 -0.38 -12.90
CA HIS A 189 -5.31 0.84 -12.86
C HIS A 189 -4.59 2.09 -13.38
N GLY A 190 -3.53 1.94 -14.18
CA GLY A 190 -2.91 3.05 -14.92
C GLY A 190 -1.73 3.73 -14.21
N THR A 191 -1.31 3.25 -13.04
CA THR A 191 -0.06 3.71 -12.41
C THR A 191 1.13 3.32 -13.28
N GLN A 192 2.01 4.28 -13.56
CA GLN A 192 3.26 3.98 -14.24
C GLN A 192 4.24 3.45 -13.21
N VAL A 193 4.77 2.25 -13.41
CA VAL A 193 5.71 1.63 -12.49
C VAL A 193 7.08 1.45 -13.16
N ARG A 194 8.15 1.77 -12.43
CA ARG A 194 9.53 1.50 -12.83
C ARG A 194 10.33 0.91 -11.67
N LEU A 195 11.46 0.33 -12.03
CA LEU A 195 12.31 -0.48 -11.18
C LEU A 195 13.67 0.18 -10.97
N LEU A 196 13.99 0.51 -9.72
CA LEU A 196 15.29 1.05 -9.30
C LEU A 196 15.49 0.80 -7.81
N ASP A 197 16.68 0.33 -7.42
CA ASP A 197 17.07 0.24 -6.01
C ASP A 197 17.57 1.63 -5.55
N ALA A 198 16.64 2.46 -5.08
CA ALA A 198 16.94 3.80 -4.57
C ALA A 198 17.48 3.74 -3.12
N PRO A 199 18.36 4.68 -2.73
CA PRO A 199 18.95 4.70 -1.39
C PRO A 199 17.97 5.12 -0.29
N SER A 200 16.85 5.75 -0.64
CA SER A 200 15.79 6.16 0.30
C SER A 200 14.45 6.25 -0.42
N TRP A 201 13.37 6.29 0.35
CA TRP A 201 12.00 6.49 -0.13
C TRP A 201 11.59 7.96 0.04
N TYR A 202 10.67 8.41 -0.80
CA TYR A 202 10.02 9.72 -0.67
C TYR A 202 8.81 9.80 -1.59
N THR A 203 7.94 10.78 -1.35
CA THR A 203 6.79 11.09 -2.21
C THR A 203 6.75 12.58 -2.51
N VAL A 204 6.49 12.95 -3.76
CA VAL A 204 6.26 14.31 -4.21
C VAL A 204 4.83 14.43 -4.73
N TYR A 205 4.07 15.40 -4.21
CA TYR A 205 2.74 15.73 -4.72
C TYR A 205 2.78 17.05 -5.46
N ALA A 206 2.41 17.03 -6.75
CA ALA A 206 2.27 18.20 -7.61
C ALA A 206 3.44 19.21 -7.58
N ASP A 207 4.68 18.72 -7.41
CA ASP A 207 5.90 19.53 -7.22
C ASP A 207 5.83 20.55 -6.06
N ARG A 208 4.90 20.36 -5.13
CA ARG A 208 4.62 21.31 -4.05
C ARG A 208 4.84 20.73 -2.66
N TYR A 209 4.45 19.47 -2.47
CA TYR A 209 4.57 18.79 -1.19
C TYR A 209 5.56 17.65 -1.30
N VAL A 210 6.41 17.50 -0.30
CA VAL A 210 7.31 16.34 -0.18
C VAL A 210 7.09 15.65 1.14
N VAL A 211 7.02 14.33 1.08
CA VAL A 211 7.18 13.47 2.25
C VAL A 211 8.48 12.71 2.10
N ALA A 212 9.37 12.88 3.07
CA ALA A 212 10.64 12.17 3.11
C ALA A 212 10.94 11.72 4.55
N PRO A 213 11.59 10.56 4.75
CA PRO A 213 11.93 10.08 6.07
C PRO A 213 13.15 10.82 6.67
N GLU A 214 13.27 10.83 7.99
CA GLU A 214 14.51 11.20 8.69
C GLU A 214 15.62 10.17 8.44
N SER A 215 15.24 8.90 8.28
CA SER A 215 16.13 7.78 8.01
C SER A 215 15.55 6.90 6.91
N ALA A 216 16.37 6.50 5.96
CA ALA A 216 15.96 5.63 4.86
C ALA A 216 15.38 4.27 5.32
N ALA A 217 15.67 3.85 6.56
CA ALA A 217 15.19 2.60 7.13
C ALA A 217 13.85 2.80 7.86
N ASP A 218 12.88 1.96 7.51
CA ASP A 218 11.65 1.67 8.26
C ASP A 218 10.56 2.75 8.22
N LEU A 219 9.68 2.66 7.20
CA LEU A 219 8.45 3.47 7.13
C LEU A 219 7.47 3.17 8.27
N PHE A 220 7.53 2.00 8.90
CA PHE A 220 6.57 1.61 9.94
C PHE A 220 6.89 2.19 11.30
N ASN A 221 8.17 2.31 11.65
CA ASN A 221 8.62 2.77 12.96
C ASN A 221 9.41 4.08 12.92
N GLY A 222 9.75 4.57 11.72
CA GLY A 222 10.49 5.81 11.52
C GLY A 222 9.62 7.08 11.60
N VAL A 223 10.29 8.22 11.62
CA VAL A 223 9.68 9.54 11.46
C VAL A 223 9.92 10.02 10.04
N SER A 224 8.87 10.55 9.42
CA SER A 224 8.96 11.25 8.14
C SER A 224 8.40 12.65 8.26
N HIS A 225 8.79 13.54 7.37
CA HIS A 225 8.41 14.95 7.41
C HIS A 225 7.66 15.33 6.14
N LEU A 226 6.52 15.96 6.33
CA LEU A 226 5.84 16.73 5.30
C LEU A 226 6.46 18.12 5.22
N THR A 227 6.82 18.54 4.01
CA THR A 227 7.28 19.89 3.75
C THR A 227 6.62 20.48 2.51
N GLU A 228 6.24 21.75 2.61
CA GLU A 228 5.76 22.59 1.50
C GLU A 228 6.85 23.53 0.97
N ASP A 229 8.09 23.39 1.45
CA ASP A 229 9.18 24.26 1.03
C ASP A 229 9.42 24.14 -0.49
N PRO A 230 9.24 25.23 -1.28
CA PRO A 230 9.29 25.16 -2.73
C PRO A 230 10.67 24.73 -3.26
N ILE A 231 11.75 25.04 -2.53
CA ILE A 231 13.11 24.67 -2.93
C ILE A 231 13.28 23.15 -2.81
N THR A 232 12.92 22.57 -1.66
CA THR A 232 13.07 21.13 -1.48
C THR A 232 12.07 20.34 -2.32
N ALA A 233 10.85 20.85 -2.54
CA ALA A 233 9.88 20.25 -3.45
C ALA A 233 10.42 20.16 -4.89
N ARG A 234 10.98 21.26 -5.39
CA ARG A 234 11.61 21.30 -6.72
C ARG A 234 12.83 20.37 -6.79
N ALA A 235 13.65 20.33 -5.74
CA ALA A 235 14.82 19.44 -5.69
C ALA A 235 14.42 17.96 -5.76
N HIS A 236 13.38 17.56 -5.01
CA HIS A 236 12.87 16.17 -5.03
C HIS A 236 12.19 15.83 -6.37
N ALA A 237 11.46 16.75 -6.97
CA ALA A 237 10.87 16.55 -8.30
C ALA A 237 11.96 16.32 -9.38
N GLN A 238 13.06 17.09 -9.32
CA GLN A 238 14.21 16.91 -10.21
C GLN A 238 14.94 15.59 -9.92
N LEU A 239 15.13 15.23 -8.65
CA LEU A 239 15.72 13.96 -8.25
C LEU A 239 14.88 12.79 -8.77
N PHE A 240 13.56 12.84 -8.59
CA PHE A 240 12.63 11.84 -9.12
C PHE A 240 12.76 11.73 -10.63
N THR A 241 12.80 12.84 -11.35
CA THR A 241 12.93 12.83 -12.81
C THR A 241 14.20 12.09 -13.27
N ARG A 242 15.33 12.32 -12.59
CA ARG A 242 16.59 11.61 -12.88
C ARG A 242 16.50 10.12 -12.58
N GLN A 243 15.96 9.75 -11.42
CA GLN A 243 15.77 8.35 -11.04
C GLN A 243 14.81 7.65 -11.99
N TRP A 244 13.72 8.31 -12.37
CA TRP A 244 12.73 7.81 -13.32
C TRP A 244 13.34 7.48 -14.68
N GLN A 245 14.19 8.36 -15.20
CA GLN A 245 14.89 8.15 -16.47
C GLN A 245 15.88 6.98 -16.40
N ALA A 246 16.54 6.77 -15.27
CA ALA A 246 17.47 5.65 -15.05
C ALA A 246 16.76 4.32 -14.75
N ALA A 247 15.54 4.36 -14.21
CA ALA A 247 14.80 3.19 -13.77
C ALA A 247 14.31 2.33 -14.95
N ALA A 248 14.37 1.01 -14.76
CA ALA A 248 13.92 0.04 -15.75
C ALA A 248 12.38 -0.06 -15.79
N ALA A 249 11.82 -0.43 -16.95
CA ALA A 249 10.37 -0.62 -17.08
C ALA A 249 9.86 -1.78 -16.21
N TRP A 250 8.68 -1.63 -15.62
CA TRP A 250 7.95 -2.71 -14.97
C TRP A 250 7.63 -3.83 -15.97
N ARG A 251 8.02 -5.06 -15.63
CA ARG A 251 7.74 -6.27 -16.42
C ARG A 251 7.46 -7.43 -15.47
N ARG A 252 6.18 -7.67 -15.18
CA ARG A 252 5.71 -8.67 -14.20
C ARG A 252 6.36 -10.05 -14.40
N GLN A 253 6.34 -10.56 -15.63
CA GLN A 253 6.97 -11.84 -15.96
C GLN A 253 8.47 -11.91 -15.58
N ARG A 254 9.23 -10.83 -15.80
CA ARG A 254 10.66 -10.79 -15.45
C ARG A 254 10.89 -10.87 -13.94
N LEU A 255 9.96 -10.36 -13.15
CA LEU A 255 10.01 -10.42 -11.69
C LEU A 255 9.62 -11.82 -11.19
N ASP A 256 8.57 -12.41 -11.78
CA ASP A 256 8.13 -13.77 -11.47
C ASP A 256 9.23 -14.80 -11.78
N ASP A 257 9.83 -14.73 -12.98
CA ASP A 257 10.94 -15.59 -13.41
C ASP A 257 12.13 -15.49 -12.45
N ARG A 258 12.39 -14.27 -11.95
CA ARG A 258 13.46 -14.02 -11.00
C ARG A 258 13.16 -14.57 -9.61
N ALA A 259 11.94 -14.38 -9.12
CA ALA A 259 11.52 -14.93 -7.84
C ALA A 259 11.60 -16.47 -7.87
N HIS A 260 11.14 -17.07 -8.97
CA HIS A 260 11.23 -18.51 -9.21
C HIS A 260 12.69 -18.98 -9.33
N LEU A 261 13.55 -18.26 -10.07
CA LEU A 261 14.99 -18.52 -10.09
C LEU A 261 15.60 -18.55 -8.68
N ILE A 262 15.28 -17.58 -7.83
CA ILE A 262 15.78 -17.51 -6.45
C ILE A 262 15.29 -18.71 -5.63
N ALA A 263 14.03 -19.11 -5.79
CA ALA A 263 13.48 -20.30 -5.12
C ALA A 263 14.22 -21.58 -5.56
N LEU A 264 14.44 -21.77 -6.86
CA LEU A 264 15.14 -22.94 -7.39
C LEU A 264 16.63 -22.96 -6.98
N LEU A 265 17.28 -21.80 -6.89
CA LEU A 265 18.64 -21.70 -6.37
C LEU A 265 18.72 -22.09 -4.89
N ARG A 266 17.69 -21.79 -4.09
CA ARG A 266 17.60 -22.22 -2.69
C ARG A 266 17.41 -23.73 -2.55
N GLU A 267 16.77 -24.38 -3.52
CA GLU A 267 16.67 -25.84 -3.62
C GLU A 267 18.00 -26.52 -4.00
N GLY A 268 19.02 -25.74 -4.38
CA GLY A 268 20.34 -26.27 -4.75
C GLY A 268 20.45 -26.76 -6.19
N LEU A 269 19.48 -26.44 -7.06
CA LEU A 269 19.43 -26.88 -8.44
C LEU A 269 20.55 -26.27 -9.29
N HIS A 270 21.00 -27.03 -10.30
CA HIS A 270 21.98 -26.59 -11.28
C HIS A 270 21.32 -25.79 -12.43
N ASP A 271 22.12 -25.01 -13.16
CA ASP A 271 21.62 -24.07 -14.18
C ASP A 271 20.70 -24.73 -15.22
N HIS A 272 21.00 -25.98 -15.62
CA HIS A 272 20.22 -26.73 -16.61
C HIS A 272 18.83 -27.11 -16.10
N GLU A 273 18.74 -27.59 -14.85
CA GLU A 273 17.45 -27.92 -14.22
C GLU A 273 16.60 -26.68 -14.02
N ILE A 274 17.24 -25.55 -13.71
CA ILE A 274 16.57 -24.25 -13.59
C ILE A 274 16.11 -23.77 -14.97
N ALA A 275 16.94 -23.90 -15.99
CA ALA A 275 16.62 -23.49 -17.36
C ALA A 275 15.38 -24.24 -17.88
N ASP A 276 15.33 -25.55 -17.65
CA ASP A 276 14.18 -26.38 -18.01
C ASP A 276 12.90 -25.95 -17.29
N ARG A 277 12.97 -25.68 -15.98
CA ARG A 277 11.79 -25.25 -15.18
C ARG A 277 11.30 -23.85 -15.52
N LEU A 278 12.19 -22.94 -15.91
CA LEU A 278 11.85 -21.57 -16.28
C LEU A 278 11.56 -21.40 -17.78
N GLY A 279 11.66 -22.47 -18.59
CA GLY A 279 11.49 -22.40 -20.04
C GLY A 279 12.50 -21.47 -20.71
N THR A 280 13.74 -21.45 -20.23
CA THR A 280 14.82 -20.58 -20.72
C THR A 280 16.10 -21.38 -21.03
N THR A 281 17.22 -20.70 -21.25
CA THR A 281 18.51 -21.36 -21.54
C THR A 281 19.49 -21.27 -20.37
N ASP A 282 20.42 -22.23 -20.26
CA ASP A 282 21.57 -22.19 -19.34
C ASP A 282 22.26 -20.83 -19.33
N ARG A 283 22.47 -20.25 -20.52
CA ARG A 283 23.14 -18.96 -20.67
C ARG A 283 22.36 -17.83 -20.00
N THR A 284 21.04 -17.86 -20.12
CA THR A 284 20.14 -16.90 -19.47
C THR A 284 20.19 -17.06 -17.94
N VAL A 285 20.11 -18.30 -17.44
CA VAL A 285 20.21 -18.59 -16.00
C VAL A 285 21.54 -18.11 -15.43
N ARG A 286 22.67 -18.47 -16.06
CA ARG A 286 24.01 -18.02 -15.63
C ARG A 286 24.14 -16.50 -15.59
N ARG A 287 23.58 -15.80 -16.58
CA ARG A 287 23.55 -14.34 -16.60
C ARG A 287 22.77 -13.79 -15.40
N HIS A 288 21.60 -14.34 -15.08
CA HIS A 288 20.81 -13.89 -13.93
C HIS A 288 21.47 -14.21 -12.59
N VAL A 289 22.10 -15.38 -12.46
CA VAL A 289 22.90 -15.74 -11.28
C VAL A 289 24.07 -14.79 -11.10
N ALA A 290 24.79 -14.45 -12.18
CA ALA A 290 25.89 -13.48 -12.12
C ALA A 290 25.42 -12.08 -11.69
N ASP A 291 24.26 -11.63 -12.19
CA ASP A 291 23.66 -10.36 -11.77
C ASP A 291 23.29 -10.38 -10.27
N LEU A 292 22.66 -11.46 -9.80
CA LEU A 292 22.37 -11.66 -8.37
C LEU A 292 23.63 -11.68 -7.51
N MET A 293 24.70 -12.34 -7.97
CA MET A 293 25.98 -12.36 -7.28
C MET A 293 26.60 -10.97 -7.19
N ASN A 294 26.63 -10.21 -8.28
CA ASN A 294 27.17 -8.84 -8.28
C ASN A 294 26.42 -7.94 -7.29
N ARG A 295 25.10 -8.04 -7.25
CA ARG A 295 24.26 -7.22 -6.37
C ARG A 295 24.29 -7.61 -4.91
N THR A 296 24.34 -8.90 -4.62
CA THR A 296 24.48 -9.39 -3.24
C THR A 296 25.94 -9.35 -2.78
N GLY A 297 26.88 -8.97 -3.66
CA GLY A 297 28.32 -9.02 -3.45
C GLY A 297 28.88 -10.43 -3.30
N ALA A 298 28.13 -11.46 -3.70
CA ALA A 298 28.50 -12.86 -3.50
C ALA A 298 29.58 -13.26 -4.49
N ARG A 299 30.67 -13.87 -4.01
CA ARG A 299 31.78 -14.30 -4.86
C ARG A 299 31.69 -15.77 -5.27
N THR A 300 30.86 -16.55 -4.57
CA THR A 300 30.59 -17.96 -4.89
C THR A 300 29.10 -18.25 -4.83
N ARG A 301 28.65 -19.30 -5.51
CA ARG A 301 27.26 -19.79 -5.43
C ARG A 301 26.84 -20.15 -4.01
N TYR A 302 27.76 -20.72 -3.22
CA TYR A 302 27.52 -21.01 -1.81
C TYR A 302 27.24 -19.73 -1.01
N GLN A 303 28.06 -18.68 -1.20
CA GLN A 303 27.81 -17.37 -0.57
C GLN A 303 26.52 -16.71 -1.06
N LEU A 304 26.16 -16.90 -2.33
CA LEU A 304 24.89 -16.45 -2.85
C LEU A 304 23.76 -17.16 -2.10
N GLY A 305 23.83 -18.49 -1.98
CA GLY A 305 22.89 -19.33 -1.23
C GLY A 305 22.68 -18.90 0.22
N THR A 306 23.76 -18.60 0.96
CA THR A 306 23.64 -18.11 2.33
C THR A 306 23.01 -16.72 2.43
N ARG A 307 23.26 -15.84 1.46
CA ARG A 307 22.70 -14.47 1.43
C ARG A 307 21.24 -14.42 1.00
N ILE A 308 20.85 -15.26 0.05
CA ILE A 308 19.45 -15.42 -0.33
C ILE A 308 18.68 -16.26 0.70
N GLY A 309 19.34 -17.09 1.52
CA GLY A 309 18.72 -17.92 2.56
C GLY A 309 18.47 -17.21 3.90
N GLY A 310 19.05 -16.03 4.13
CA GLY A 310 18.99 -15.31 5.42
C GLY A 310 17.69 -14.56 5.73
N SER A 311 16.71 -14.52 4.82
CA SER A 311 15.45 -13.75 5.00
C SER A 311 14.34 -14.52 5.72
N SER A 312 14.66 -15.63 6.38
CA SER A 312 13.68 -16.51 7.04
C SER A 312 14.12 -16.86 8.44
N LEU A 313 14.22 -15.84 9.30
CA LEU A 313 14.08 -16.03 10.74
C LEU A 313 13.07 -15.00 11.24
N SER A 314 11.83 -15.48 11.34
CA SER A 314 10.85 -15.03 12.30
C SER A 314 11.49 -14.83 13.67
N THR A 315 11.71 -13.57 14.06
CA THR A 315 11.74 -13.20 15.47
C THR A 315 10.29 -12.89 15.86
N PRO A 316 9.68 -13.64 16.80
CA PRO A 316 8.38 -13.29 17.34
C PRO A 316 8.47 -11.89 17.96
N LEU A 317 7.64 -10.97 17.48
CA LEU A 317 7.37 -9.71 18.16
C LEU A 317 6.54 -10.01 19.42
N ASP A 318 7.24 -10.40 20.48
CA ASP A 318 6.81 -10.32 21.88
C ASP A 318 8.03 -9.94 22.72
N ALA A 319 8.10 -8.68 23.16
CA ALA A 319 8.61 -8.21 24.46
C ALA A 319 9.04 -6.73 24.37
N GLY A 320 8.35 -5.86 25.13
CA GLY A 320 8.80 -4.51 25.47
C GLY A 320 7.74 -3.45 25.29
#